data_AF-A0A9D2HKY6-F1
#
_entry.id   AF-A0A9D2HKY6-F1
#
_cell.length_a   1.000
_cell.length_b   1.000
_cell.length_c   1.000
_cell.angle_alpha   90.00
_cell.angle_beta   90.00
_cell.angle_gamma   90.00
#
_symmetry.space_group_name_H-M   'P 1'
#
loop_
_entity.id
_entity.type
_entity.pdbx_description
1 polymer ?
#
loop_
_entity_poly.entity_id
_entity_poly.type
_entity_poly.pdbx_seq_one_letter_code
_entity_poly.pdbx_strand_id
1 'polypeptide(L)'
;MLTNAQKNVLIHAARIRLDQGEDIREVFRSYANLSDEEKQEILSYFSLAPIGSGLEEIRSQKILELSAACRKAIEAGVTLEIDGISQRFPYSLSDGDQNNIAALFYISRATGLPQPYHCQGGSCRLYSPDQLAALYIAEEAHKAAQETYFNQLKLFILETFTKEEDIPQVKAVSYGDPLTGKYLDNYNSIAAQNQETIQVLSNP
;
A
#
# COMPACT_ATOMS: atom_id res chain seq x y z
N MET A 1 -5.29 -0.02 -35.82
CA MET A 1 -5.73 1.31 -36.27
C MET A 1 -6.93 1.16 -37.18
N LEU A 2 -8.10 1.46 -36.64
CA LEU A 2 -9.36 1.51 -37.37
C LEU A 2 -9.32 2.55 -38.52
N THR A 3 -9.94 2.20 -39.63
CA THR A 3 -10.29 3.16 -40.68
C THR A 3 -11.42 4.10 -40.23
N ASN A 4 -11.55 5.27 -40.88
CA ASN A 4 -12.64 6.21 -40.61
C ASN A 4 -14.03 5.57 -40.77
N ALA A 5 -14.19 4.68 -41.76
CA ALA A 5 -15.45 3.96 -41.97
C ALA A 5 -15.78 3.04 -40.78
N GLN A 6 -14.80 2.28 -40.29
CA GLN A 6 -14.99 1.42 -39.12
C GLN A 6 -15.30 2.24 -37.85
N LYS A 7 -14.62 3.37 -37.64
CA LYS A 7 -14.90 4.28 -36.52
C LYS A 7 -16.34 4.79 -36.57
N ASN A 8 -16.79 5.26 -37.73
CA ASN A 8 -18.15 5.78 -37.89
C ASN A 8 -19.23 4.73 -37.59
N VAL A 9 -19.01 3.47 -38.00
CA VAL A 9 -19.92 2.36 -37.65
C VAL A 9 -19.97 2.14 -36.15
N LEU A 10 -18.82 2.11 -35.48
CA LEU A 10 -18.74 1.92 -34.03
C LEU A 10 -19.37 3.09 -33.26
N ILE A 11 -19.14 4.32 -33.68
CA ILE A 11 -19.77 5.52 -33.09
C ILE A 11 -21.29 5.45 -33.26
N HIS A 12 -21.79 5.07 -34.43
CA HIS A 12 -23.23 4.95 -34.64
C HIS A 12 -23.85 3.86 -33.74
N ALA A 13 -23.22 2.69 -33.66
CA ALA A 13 -23.67 1.61 -32.79
C ALA A 13 -23.64 1.99 -31.30
N ALA A 14 -22.59 2.68 -30.85
CA ALA A 14 -22.49 3.18 -29.48
C ALA A 14 -23.57 4.21 -29.16
N ARG A 15 -23.96 5.06 -30.12
CA ARG A 15 -25.04 6.03 -29.93
C ARG A 15 -26.39 5.36 -29.69
N ILE A 16 -26.70 4.31 -30.45
CA ILE A 16 -27.93 3.52 -30.26
C ILE A 16 -28.01 2.94 -28.85
N ARG A 17 -26.90 2.36 -28.37
CA ARG A 17 -26.81 1.80 -27.02
C ARG A 17 -26.91 2.88 -25.93
N LEU A 18 -26.31 4.04 -26.16
CA LEU A 18 -26.38 5.16 -25.22
C LEU A 18 -27.82 5.68 -25.10
N ASP A 19 -28.51 5.79 -26.23
CA ASP A 19 -29.93 6.16 -26.28
C ASP A 19 -30.84 5.12 -25.60
N GLN A 20 -30.37 3.87 -25.47
CA GLN A 20 -31.02 2.80 -24.70
C GLN A 20 -30.66 2.82 -23.19
N GLY A 21 -29.80 3.75 -22.75
CA GLY A 21 -29.37 3.89 -21.37
C GLY A 21 -28.20 2.99 -20.96
N GLU A 22 -27.49 2.36 -21.91
CA GLU A 22 -26.28 1.60 -21.62
C GLU A 22 -25.08 2.51 -21.31
N ASP A 23 -24.21 2.09 -20.39
CA ASP A 23 -22.90 2.73 -20.20
C ASP A 23 -21.93 2.26 -21.29
N ILE A 24 -21.71 3.12 -22.28
CA ILE A 24 -20.82 2.88 -23.41
C ILE A 24 -19.37 2.63 -22.98
N ARG A 25 -18.95 3.15 -21.83
CA ARG A 25 -17.60 2.87 -21.29
C ARG A 25 -17.47 1.39 -20.92
N GLU A 26 -18.48 0.80 -20.29
CA GLU A 26 -18.49 -0.63 -19.96
C GLU A 26 -18.55 -1.51 -21.22
N VAL A 27 -19.33 -1.08 -22.21
CA VAL A 27 -19.40 -1.78 -23.51
C VAL A 27 -18.01 -1.85 -24.13
N PHE A 28 -17.33 -0.72 -24.27
CA PHE A 28 -15.98 -0.69 -24.87
C PHE A 28 -14.91 -1.31 -23.97
N ARG A 29 -15.07 -1.27 -22.65
CA ARG A 29 -14.18 -1.96 -21.70
C ARG A 29 -14.15 -3.47 -21.96
N SER A 30 -15.32 -4.08 -22.17
CA SER A 30 -15.45 -5.51 -22.45
C SER A 30 -15.06 -5.93 -23.87
N TYR A 31 -14.90 -4.96 -24.78
CA TYR A 31 -14.67 -5.22 -26.20
C TYR A 31 -13.18 -5.38 -26.53
N ALA A 32 -12.69 -6.63 -26.49
CA ALA A 32 -11.27 -6.98 -26.66
C ALA A 32 -10.68 -6.67 -28.05
N ASN A 33 -11.52 -6.43 -29.07
CA ASN A 33 -11.07 -6.22 -30.45
C ASN A 33 -10.65 -4.77 -30.76
N LEU A 34 -10.59 -3.90 -29.75
CA LEU A 34 -10.09 -2.52 -29.87
C LEU A 34 -8.90 -2.30 -28.96
N SER A 35 -7.92 -1.54 -29.45
CA SER A 35 -6.87 -1.00 -28.58
C SER A 35 -7.43 0.06 -27.63
N ASP A 36 -6.71 0.37 -26.55
CA ASP A 36 -7.15 1.38 -25.60
C ASP A 36 -7.17 2.79 -26.23
N GLU A 37 -6.26 3.08 -27.16
CA GLU A 37 -6.27 4.32 -27.94
C GLU A 37 -7.52 4.41 -28.83
N GLU A 38 -7.90 3.31 -29.47
CA GLU A 38 -9.09 3.26 -30.33
C GLU A 38 -10.38 3.43 -29.50
N LYS A 39 -10.44 2.82 -28.30
CA LYS A 39 -11.56 3.02 -27.35
C LYS A 39 -11.64 4.50 -26.92
N GLN A 40 -10.51 5.10 -26.56
CA GLN A 40 -10.44 6.50 -26.13
C GLN A 40 -10.86 7.45 -27.25
N GLU A 41 -10.38 7.22 -28.48
CA GLU A 41 -10.74 8.02 -29.64
C GLU A 41 -12.26 7.99 -29.88
N ILE A 42 -12.89 6.81 -29.83
CA ILE A 42 -14.35 6.68 -30.02
C ILE A 42 -15.12 7.36 -28.88
N LEU A 43 -14.72 7.17 -27.62
CA LEU A 43 -15.38 7.77 -26.46
C LEU A 43 -15.37 9.31 -26.48
N SER A 44 -14.34 9.91 -27.08
CA SER A 44 -14.24 11.37 -27.20
C SER A 44 -15.41 12.00 -28.00
N TYR A 45 -16.00 11.28 -28.96
CA TYR A 45 -17.16 11.74 -29.73
C TYR A 45 -18.44 11.89 -28.89
N PHE A 46 -18.48 11.28 -27.71
CA PHE A 46 -19.61 11.34 -26.78
C PHE A 46 -19.35 12.30 -25.62
N SER A 47 -18.21 13.01 -25.61
CA SER A 47 -17.76 13.79 -24.45
C SER A 47 -17.69 12.96 -23.17
N LEU A 48 -17.48 11.64 -23.30
CA LEU A 48 -17.33 10.72 -22.18
C LEU A 48 -15.87 10.70 -21.73
N ALA A 49 -15.67 10.60 -20.41
CA ALA A 49 -14.34 10.46 -19.85
C ALA A 49 -13.68 9.13 -20.30
N PRO A 50 -12.34 9.07 -20.42
CA PRO A 50 -11.62 7.86 -20.80
C PRO A 50 -11.95 6.66 -19.89
N ILE A 51 -11.83 5.44 -20.41
CA ILE A 51 -11.94 4.22 -19.60
C ILE A 51 -10.87 4.25 -18.49
N GLY A 52 -11.26 3.90 -17.27
CA GLY A 52 -10.36 3.92 -16.11
C GLY A 52 -10.09 5.31 -15.54
N SER A 53 -10.81 6.35 -15.99
CA SER A 53 -10.73 7.70 -15.43
C SER A 53 -11.82 8.02 -14.40
N GLY A 54 -12.77 7.10 -14.19
CA GLY A 54 -13.82 7.25 -13.18
C GLY A 54 -13.26 7.18 -11.76
N LEU A 55 -13.97 7.81 -10.82
CA LEU A 55 -13.55 7.88 -9.42
C LEU A 55 -13.23 6.50 -8.82
N GLU A 56 -14.03 5.48 -9.10
CA GLU A 56 -13.82 4.14 -8.55
C GLU A 56 -12.50 3.52 -9.01
N GLU A 57 -12.19 3.59 -10.31
CA GLU A 57 -10.92 3.11 -10.83
C GLU A 57 -9.74 3.94 -10.32
N ILE A 58 -9.86 5.27 -10.28
CA ILE A 58 -8.80 6.15 -9.76
C ILE A 58 -8.51 5.86 -8.28
N ARG A 59 -9.54 5.67 -7.44
CA ARG A 59 -9.35 5.26 -6.04
C ARG A 59 -8.67 3.90 -5.95
N SER A 60 -9.10 2.93 -6.77
CA SER A 60 -8.50 1.59 -6.77
C SER A 60 -7.02 1.62 -7.16
N GLN A 61 -6.65 2.38 -8.20
CA GLN A 61 -5.27 2.59 -8.62
C GLN A 61 -4.44 3.28 -7.52
N LYS A 62 -4.99 4.34 -6.91
CA LYS A 62 -4.32 5.05 -5.82
C LYS A 62 -4.11 4.15 -4.59
N ILE A 63 -5.09 3.32 -4.24
CA ILE A 63 -4.96 2.38 -3.12
C ILE A 63 -3.87 1.33 -3.42
N LEU A 64 -3.75 0.86 -4.66
CA LEU A 64 -2.65 -0.05 -5.07
C LEU A 64 -1.27 0.62 -4.98
N GLU A 65 -1.16 1.86 -5.44
CA GLU A 65 0.04 2.69 -5.31
C GLU A 65 0.46 2.84 -3.84
N LEU A 66 -0.48 3.22 -2.97
CA LEU A 66 -0.24 3.41 -1.53
C LEU A 66 0.05 2.08 -0.82
N SER A 67 -0.55 0.98 -1.26
CA SER A 67 -0.25 -0.37 -0.76
C SER A 67 1.20 -0.76 -1.07
N ALA A 68 1.68 -0.43 -2.28
CA ALA A 68 3.08 -0.65 -2.64
C ALA A 68 4.04 0.24 -1.84
N ALA A 69 3.66 1.49 -1.58
CA ALA A 69 4.44 2.38 -0.72
C ALA A 69 4.50 1.88 0.73
N CYS A 70 3.38 1.39 1.29
CA CYS A 70 3.33 0.76 2.61
C CYS A 70 4.28 -0.44 2.69
N ARG A 71 4.21 -1.35 1.72
CA ARG A 71 5.12 -2.51 1.67
C ARG A 71 6.58 -2.08 1.63
N LYS A 72 6.92 -1.09 0.81
CA LYS A 72 8.29 -0.55 0.73
C LYS A 72 8.74 0.09 2.05
N ALA A 73 7.82 0.76 2.77
CA ALA A 73 8.11 1.34 4.08
C ALA A 73 8.33 0.27 5.15
N ILE A 74 7.56 -0.82 5.12
CA ILE A 74 7.79 -2.00 5.96
C ILE A 74 9.15 -2.60 5.62
N GLU A 75 9.42 -2.88 4.34
CA GLU A 75 10.68 -3.46 3.84
C GLU A 75 11.92 -2.63 4.17
N ALA A 76 11.78 -1.30 4.24
CA ALA A 76 12.85 -0.41 4.68
C ALA A 76 13.31 -0.69 6.11
N GLY A 77 12.44 -1.32 6.92
CA GLY A 77 12.68 -1.81 8.27
C GLY A 77 12.95 -0.69 9.28
N VAL A 78 13.66 -1.03 10.35
CA VAL A 78 13.93 -0.12 11.47
C VAL A 78 15.41 0.25 11.55
N THR A 79 15.69 1.36 12.23
CA THR A 79 17.05 1.76 12.58
C THR A 79 17.15 1.87 14.09
N LEU A 80 18.09 1.16 14.68
CA LEU A 80 18.32 1.17 16.13
C LEU A 80 19.77 1.51 16.43
N GLU A 81 19.97 2.22 17.53
CA GLU A 81 21.29 2.42 18.10
C GLU A 81 21.61 1.25 19.02
N ILE A 82 22.63 0.47 18.65
CA ILE A 82 23.08 -0.68 19.43
C ILE A 82 24.58 -0.51 19.66
N ASP A 83 24.99 -0.52 20.94
CA ASP A 83 26.37 -0.29 21.38
C ASP A 83 26.95 1.05 20.89
N GLY A 84 26.11 2.09 20.80
CA GLY A 84 26.51 3.42 20.30
C GLY A 84 26.63 3.53 18.78
N ILE A 85 26.22 2.49 18.04
CA ILE A 85 26.28 2.45 16.57
C ILE A 85 24.87 2.34 16.01
N SER A 86 24.49 3.32 15.19
CA SER A 86 23.23 3.29 14.43
C SER A 86 23.30 2.22 13.33
N GLN A 87 22.37 1.27 13.37
CA GLN A 87 22.32 0.11 12.49
C GLN A 87 20.93 -0.03 11.89
N ARG A 88 20.88 -0.39 10.59
CA ARG A 88 19.64 -0.56 9.85
C ARG A 88 19.29 -2.03 9.67
N PHE A 89 18.04 -2.37 9.99
CA PHE A 89 17.49 -3.72 10.02
C PHE A 89 16.30 -3.79 9.06
N PRO A 90 16.53 -4.18 7.79
CA PRO A 90 15.51 -4.20 6.75
C PRO A 90 14.55 -5.38 6.92
N TYR A 91 13.31 -5.19 6.49
CA TYR A 91 12.27 -6.21 6.53
C TYR A 91 12.09 -6.85 5.12
N SER A 92 13.07 -7.60 4.60
CA SER A 92 13.02 -8.17 3.21
C SER A 92 12.10 -9.38 2.99
N LEU A 93 10.87 -9.19 2.50
CA LEU A 93 9.92 -10.31 2.28
C LEU A 93 10.36 -11.31 1.19
N SER A 94 11.33 -10.91 0.34
CA SER A 94 11.79 -11.67 -0.83
C SER A 94 13.01 -12.54 -0.58
N ASP A 95 13.78 -12.24 0.46
CA ASP A 95 14.94 -13.04 0.84
C ASP A 95 14.50 -13.90 2.01
N GLY A 96 14.51 -15.23 1.87
CA GLY A 96 14.04 -16.19 2.89
C GLY A 96 14.69 -16.08 4.29
N ASP A 97 15.50 -15.05 4.52
CA ASP A 97 16.12 -14.61 5.77
C ASP A 97 15.16 -13.93 6.75
N GLN A 98 13.95 -13.58 6.34
CA GLN A 98 13.13 -12.66 7.13
C GLN A 98 12.33 -13.23 8.31
N ASN A 99 12.34 -14.55 8.48
CA ASN A 99 11.94 -15.16 9.75
C ASN A 99 13.08 -15.16 10.79
N ASN A 100 14.22 -14.51 10.53
CA ASN A 100 15.36 -14.60 11.44
C ASN A 100 15.20 -13.74 12.70
N ILE A 101 14.74 -12.48 12.67
CA ILE A 101 14.66 -11.69 13.92
C ILE A 101 13.68 -12.30 14.93
N ALA A 102 12.47 -12.69 14.50
CA ALA A 102 11.51 -13.36 15.37
C ALA A 102 12.07 -14.70 15.89
N ALA A 103 12.67 -15.53 15.03
CA ALA A 103 13.25 -16.80 15.46
C ALA A 103 14.44 -16.60 16.41
N LEU A 104 15.34 -15.67 16.11
CA LEU A 104 16.49 -15.32 16.95
C LEU A 104 16.03 -14.78 18.30
N PHE A 105 14.98 -13.96 18.33
CA PHE A 105 14.35 -13.51 19.58
C PHE A 105 13.88 -14.71 20.41
N TYR A 106 13.05 -15.61 19.83
CA TYR A 106 12.55 -16.77 20.58
C TYR A 106 13.65 -17.75 21.01
N ILE A 107 14.64 -18.03 20.15
CA ILE A 107 15.79 -18.89 20.48
C ILE A 107 16.64 -18.23 21.57
N SER A 108 16.94 -16.94 21.45
CA SER A 108 17.73 -16.20 22.44
C SER A 108 17.03 -16.13 23.79
N ARG A 109 15.70 -15.95 23.80
CA ARG A 109 14.88 -15.99 25.01
C ARG A 109 14.86 -17.37 25.65
N ALA A 110 14.74 -18.44 24.86
CA ALA A 110 14.71 -19.81 25.38
C ALA A 110 16.08 -20.28 25.92
N THR A 111 17.17 -19.83 25.30
CA THR A 111 18.53 -20.27 25.63
C THR A 111 19.27 -19.32 26.58
N GLY A 112 18.86 -18.06 26.65
CA GLY A 112 19.60 -16.98 27.29
C GLY A 112 20.90 -16.59 26.55
N LEU A 113 21.12 -17.12 25.34
CA LEU A 113 22.38 -16.94 24.61
C LEU A 113 22.24 -15.91 23.47
N PRO A 114 23.29 -15.10 23.21
CA PRO A 114 23.35 -14.24 22.04
C PRO A 114 23.19 -15.00 20.74
N GLN A 115 22.58 -14.39 19.73
CA GLN A 115 22.40 -15.02 18.42
C GLN A 115 23.10 -14.23 17.29
N PRO A 116 23.62 -14.91 16.26
CA PRO A 116 24.26 -14.25 15.12
C PRO A 116 23.21 -13.63 14.19
N TYR A 117 23.42 -12.37 13.81
CA TYR A 117 22.61 -11.69 12.81
C TYR A 117 23.46 -10.74 11.95
N HIS A 118 22.99 -10.46 10.74
CA HIS A 118 23.64 -9.60 9.76
C HIS A 118 22.72 -8.45 9.37
N CYS A 119 22.99 -7.25 9.89
CA CYS A 119 22.24 -6.03 9.55
C CYS A 119 22.65 -5.49 8.16
N GLN A 120 21.88 -4.54 7.62
CA GLN A 120 22.13 -4.01 6.28
C GLN A 120 23.49 -3.32 6.21
N GLY A 121 24.38 -3.84 5.36
CA GLY A 121 25.73 -3.31 5.15
C GLY A 121 26.70 -3.49 6.33
N GLY A 122 26.28 -4.18 7.40
CA GLY A 122 27.13 -4.55 8.53
C GLY A 122 27.75 -5.93 8.38
N SER A 123 28.64 -6.32 9.28
CA SER A 123 29.13 -7.70 9.38
C SER A 123 28.20 -8.55 10.25
N CYS A 124 28.26 -9.88 10.08
CA CYS A 124 27.59 -10.80 10.99
C CYS A 124 28.22 -10.70 12.39
N ARG A 125 27.39 -10.46 13.42
CA ARG A 125 27.83 -10.39 14.81
C ARG A 125 26.78 -10.96 15.76
N LEU A 126 27.18 -11.22 16.99
CA LEU A 126 26.29 -11.66 18.05
C LEU A 126 25.50 -10.49 18.62
N TYR A 127 24.19 -10.66 18.76
CA TYR A 127 23.29 -9.75 19.46
C TYR A 127 22.80 -10.41 20.74
N SER A 128 22.81 -9.67 21.85
CA SER A 128 22.33 -10.15 23.14
C SER A 128 20.82 -10.41 23.14
N PRO A 129 20.28 -11.18 24.10
CA PRO A 129 18.83 -11.34 24.26
C PRO A 129 18.07 -10.01 24.33
N ASP A 130 18.60 -9.02 25.05
CA ASP A 130 17.97 -7.71 25.19
C ASP A 130 17.99 -6.92 23.87
N GLN A 131 19.09 -6.99 23.11
CA GLN A 131 19.20 -6.35 21.80
C GLN A 131 18.23 -6.96 20.79
N LEU A 132 18.10 -8.30 20.77
CA LEU A 132 17.17 -9.00 19.91
C LEU A 132 15.71 -8.75 20.31
N ALA A 133 15.42 -8.64 21.61
CA ALA A 133 14.12 -8.23 22.09
C ALA A 133 13.76 -6.82 21.57
N ALA A 134 14.63 -5.83 21.81
CA ALA A 134 14.42 -4.46 21.36
C ALA A 134 14.23 -4.37 19.84
N LEU A 135 14.99 -5.15 19.08
CA LEU A 135 14.87 -5.21 17.62
C LEU A 135 13.55 -5.84 17.16
N TYR A 136 13.19 -7.01 17.68
CA TYR A 136 11.92 -7.66 17.37
C TYR A 136 10.73 -6.75 17.68
N ILE A 137 10.75 -6.13 18.84
CA ILE A 137 9.76 -5.14 19.28
C ILE A 137 9.65 -3.98 18.30
N ALA A 138 10.79 -3.39 17.91
CA ALA A 138 10.80 -2.25 17.00
C ALA A 138 10.26 -2.63 15.62
N GLU A 139 10.62 -3.80 15.09
CA GLU A 139 10.12 -4.29 13.81
C GLU A 139 8.62 -4.55 13.82
N GLU A 140 8.11 -5.24 14.85
CA GLU A 140 6.66 -5.49 14.98
C GLU A 140 5.88 -4.18 15.18
N ALA A 141 6.39 -3.25 15.99
CA ALA A 141 5.79 -1.92 16.14
C ALA A 141 5.73 -1.16 14.81
N HIS A 142 6.84 -1.14 14.06
CA HIS A 142 6.93 -0.45 12.79
C HIS A 142 5.99 -1.06 11.76
N LYS A 143 6.00 -2.39 11.62
CA LYS A 143 5.09 -3.09 10.71
C LYS A 143 3.63 -2.80 11.03
N ALA A 144 3.25 -2.97 12.29
CA ALA A 144 1.88 -2.73 12.72
C ALA A 144 1.47 -1.26 12.52
N ALA A 145 2.37 -0.31 12.76
CA ALA A 145 2.13 1.11 12.50
C ALA A 145 1.93 1.39 10.99
N GLN A 146 2.78 0.85 10.11
CA GLN A 146 2.64 1.05 8.65
C GLN A 146 1.35 0.43 8.11
N GLU A 147 1.00 -0.80 8.52
CA GLU A 147 -0.23 -1.47 8.10
C GLU A 147 -1.47 -0.71 8.60
N THR A 148 -1.46 -0.28 9.86
CA THR A 148 -2.55 0.52 10.44
C THR A 148 -2.70 1.85 9.73
N TYR A 149 -1.59 2.57 9.50
CA TYR A 149 -1.58 3.85 8.78
C TYR A 149 -2.18 3.69 7.38
N PHE A 150 -1.72 2.70 6.61
CA PHE A 150 -2.25 2.42 5.27
C PHE A 150 -3.75 2.12 5.31
N ASN A 151 -4.21 1.30 6.26
CA ASN A 151 -5.63 0.97 6.39
C ASN A 151 -6.47 2.21 6.69
N GLN A 152 -6.00 3.11 7.56
CA GLN A 152 -6.69 4.36 7.84
C GLN A 152 -6.68 5.32 6.64
N LEU A 153 -5.57 5.43 5.91
CA LEU A 153 -5.49 6.24 4.69
C LEU A 153 -6.41 5.72 3.59
N LYS A 154 -6.50 4.39 3.44
CA LYS A 154 -7.44 3.72 2.54
C LYS A 154 -8.89 4.06 2.89
N LEU A 155 -9.26 3.99 4.16
CA LEU A 155 -10.61 4.37 4.62
C LEU A 155 -10.89 5.85 4.35
N PHE A 156 -9.92 6.73 4.64
CA PHE A 156 -10.01 8.16 4.32
C PHE A 156 -10.34 8.39 2.85
N ILE A 157 -9.62 7.74 1.92
CA ILE A 157 -9.87 7.87 0.49
C ILE A 157 -11.28 7.39 0.11
N LEU A 158 -11.69 6.22 0.61
CA LEU A 158 -12.96 5.60 0.23
C LEU A 158 -14.19 6.35 0.76
N GLU A 159 -14.09 6.91 1.96
CA GLU A 159 -15.22 7.55 2.64
C GLU A 159 -15.30 9.06 2.38
N THR A 160 -14.17 9.72 2.11
CA THR A 160 -14.13 11.18 1.90
C THR A 160 -14.40 11.55 0.45
N PHE A 161 -13.81 10.80 -0.50
CA PHE A 161 -13.91 11.09 -1.92
C PHE A 161 -14.96 10.18 -2.56
N THR A 162 -16.14 10.74 -2.79
CA THR A 162 -17.35 10.00 -3.19
C THR A 162 -17.95 10.50 -4.50
N LYS A 163 -17.42 11.59 -5.06
CA LYS A 163 -17.90 12.20 -6.30
C LYS A 163 -16.79 12.31 -7.34
N GLU A 164 -17.17 12.35 -8.62
CA GLU A 164 -16.21 12.49 -9.73
C GLU A 164 -15.38 13.79 -9.63
N GLU A 165 -15.93 14.85 -9.03
CA GLU A 165 -15.21 16.11 -8.76
C GLU A 165 -14.05 15.97 -7.76
N ASP A 166 -13.99 14.87 -7.00
CA ASP A 166 -12.94 14.59 -6.02
C ASP A 166 -11.69 13.92 -6.64
N ILE A 167 -11.74 13.54 -7.92
CA ILE A 167 -10.62 12.86 -8.60
C ILE A 167 -9.27 13.58 -8.40
N PRO A 168 -9.16 14.91 -8.54
CA PRO A 168 -7.90 15.62 -8.29
C PRO A 168 -7.36 15.40 -6.87
N GLN A 169 -8.24 15.40 -5.87
CA GLN A 169 -7.92 15.22 -4.45
C GLN A 169 -7.44 13.79 -4.19
N VAL A 170 -8.11 12.78 -4.76
CA VAL A 170 -7.65 11.37 -4.69
C VAL A 170 -6.25 11.22 -5.26
N LYS A 171 -5.98 11.83 -6.43
CA LYS A 171 -4.67 11.76 -7.09
C LYS A 171 -3.56 12.43 -6.27
N ALA A 172 -3.90 13.49 -5.53
CA ALA A 172 -2.96 14.23 -4.70
C ALA A 172 -2.54 13.49 -3.42
N VAL A 173 -3.33 12.52 -2.95
CA VAL A 173 -2.97 11.74 -1.75
C VAL A 173 -1.65 11.01 -1.97
N SER A 174 -0.74 11.20 -1.02
CA SER A 174 0.60 10.63 -0.98
C SER A 174 0.78 9.80 0.29
N TYR A 175 1.58 8.74 0.18
CA TYR A 175 1.95 7.95 1.34
C TYR A 175 2.85 8.78 2.26
N GLY A 176 2.48 8.89 3.53
CA GLY A 176 3.11 9.78 4.51
C GLY A 176 2.32 11.07 4.79
N ASP A 177 1.23 11.33 4.07
CA ASP A 177 0.31 12.42 4.41
C ASP A 177 -0.26 12.22 5.83
N PRO A 178 -0.41 13.30 6.62
CA PRO A 178 -0.91 13.20 7.98
C PRO A 178 -2.36 12.70 8.00
N LEU A 179 -2.63 11.68 8.81
CA LEU A 179 -4.00 11.30 9.14
C LEU A 179 -4.66 12.40 9.98
N THR A 180 -5.97 12.58 9.81
CA THR A 180 -6.74 13.57 10.56
C THR A 180 -8.09 12.99 11.01
N GLY A 181 -8.70 13.63 12.02
CA GLY A 181 -10.00 13.23 12.58
C GLY A 181 -10.04 11.77 13.02
N LYS A 182 -11.17 11.09 12.75
CA LYS A 182 -11.39 9.70 13.19
C LYS A 182 -10.33 8.70 12.71
N TYR A 183 -9.67 8.97 11.59
CA TYR A 183 -8.61 8.10 11.05
C TYR A 183 -7.33 8.20 11.89
N LEU A 184 -7.00 9.41 12.35
CA LEU A 184 -5.90 9.63 13.29
C LEU A 184 -6.24 9.04 14.67
N ASP A 185 -7.47 9.24 15.14
CA ASP A 185 -7.90 8.72 16.45
C ASP A 185 -7.82 7.18 16.49
N ASN A 186 -8.27 6.52 15.43
CA ASN A 186 -8.20 5.06 15.32
C ASN A 186 -6.76 4.57 15.17
N TYR A 187 -5.95 5.23 14.34
CA TYR A 187 -4.52 4.94 14.24
C TYR A 187 -3.83 5.00 15.62
N ASN A 188 -4.05 6.07 16.38
CA ASN A 188 -3.46 6.26 17.71
C ASN A 188 -3.93 5.19 18.70
N SER A 189 -5.21 4.81 18.65
CA SER A 189 -5.78 3.79 19.54
C SER A 189 -5.15 2.41 19.29
N ILE A 190 -5.02 2.02 18.02
CA ILE A 190 -4.37 0.76 17.64
C ILE A 190 -2.87 0.79 17.96
N ALA A 191 -2.20 1.91 17.67
CA ALA A 191 -0.78 2.09 17.98
C ALA A 191 -0.50 1.96 19.49
N ALA A 192 -1.36 2.54 20.34
CA ALA A 192 -1.26 2.40 21.80
C ALA A 192 -1.41 0.95 22.25
N GLN A 193 -2.40 0.22 21.72
CA GLN A 193 -2.60 -1.20 22.06
C GLN A 193 -1.41 -2.09 21.63
N ASN A 194 -0.84 -1.81 20.45
CA ASN A 194 0.34 -2.51 19.97
C ASN A 194 1.54 -2.24 20.88
N GLN A 195 1.71 -0.99 21.33
CA GLN A 195 2.77 -0.61 22.25
C GLN A 195 2.63 -1.30 23.62
N GLU A 196 1.41 -1.43 24.16
CA GLU A 196 1.17 -2.18 25.40
C GLU A 196 1.52 -3.67 25.26
N THR A 197 1.07 -4.30 24.17
CA THR A 197 1.36 -5.73 23.88
C THR A 197 2.86 -5.98 23.84
N ILE A 198 3.58 -5.06 23.20
CA ILE A 198 5.03 -5.07 23.08
C ILE A 198 5.73 -4.90 24.44
N GLN A 199 5.26 -3.99 25.30
CA GLN A 199 5.81 -3.81 26.64
C GLN A 199 5.66 -5.06 27.50
N VAL A 200 4.53 -5.76 27.40
CA VAL A 200 4.31 -7.03 28.11
C VAL A 200 5.28 -8.12 27.64
N LEU A 201 5.53 -8.23 26.33
CA LEU A 201 6.50 -9.20 25.79
C LEU A 201 7.95 -8.93 26.23
N SER A 202 8.26 -7.67 26.52
CA SER A 202 9.59 -7.21 26.95
C SER A 202 9.93 -7.62 28.39
N ASN A 203 8.93 -7.64 29.28
CA ASN A 203 9.07 -7.88 30.72
C ASN A 203 8.30 -9.14 31.17
N PRO A 204 8.81 -10.35 30.89
CA PRO A 204 8.17 -11.60 31.30
C PRO A 204 8.21 -11.86 32.81
#